data_AF-A0A7X9DDL1-F1
#
_entry.id   AF-A0A7X9DDL1-F1
#
_cell.length_a   1.000
_cell.length_b   1.000
_cell.length_c   1.000
_cell.angle_alpha   90.00
_cell.angle_beta   90.00
_cell.angle_gamma   90.00
#
_symmetry.space_group_name_H-M   'P 1'
#
loop_
_entity.id
_entity.type
_entity.pdbx_description
1 polymer ?
#
loop_
_entity_poly.entity_id
_entity_poly.type
_entity_poly.pdbx_seq_one_letter_code
_entity_poly.pdbx_strand_id
1 'polypeptide(L)'
;MVFGLPIYLDGITAQLKTVIDRIVCCMKPFLWTDVFGFSRHSFSLEFTKDIIAVSTCGFPEYETFTPLISYFNALSKNLNSRLVTTTFIWGSIAIQVRIELLDFKIETY
;
A
#
# COMPACT_ATOMS: atom_id res chain seq x y z
N MET A 1 -5.26 -11.17 -2.67
CA MET A 1 -3.82 -10.83 -2.69
C MET A 1 -3.55 -9.92 -1.51
N VAL A 2 -2.48 -10.18 -0.77
CA VAL A 2 -2.12 -9.40 0.41
C VAL A 2 -0.77 -8.74 0.15
N PHE A 3 -0.71 -7.42 0.28
CA PHE A 3 0.54 -6.66 0.20
C PHE A 3 0.96 -6.24 1.61
N GLY A 4 2.20 -6.56 1.97
CA GLY A 4 2.81 -6.15 3.23
C GLY A 4 4.02 -5.26 2.97
N LEU A 5 4.06 -4.10 3.63
CA LEU A 5 5.19 -3.17 3.54
C LEU A 5 5.23 -2.22 4.75
N PRO A 6 6.38 -1.66 5.12
CA PRO A 6 6.42 -0.42 5.90
C PRO A 6 6.12 0.79 5.00
N ILE A 7 5.70 1.90 5.59
CA ILE A 7 5.72 3.21 4.94
C ILE A 7 7.10 3.82 5.08
N TYR A 8 7.70 4.19 3.95
CA TYR A 8 8.88 5.05 3.90
C TYR A 8 8.57 6.27 3.04
N LEU A 9 8.71 7.46 3.62
CA LEU A 9 8.45 8.75 2.95
C LEU A 9 7.08 8.78 2.25
N ASP A 10 6.03 8.40 2.97
CA ASP A 10 4.63 8.35 2.52
C ASP A 10 4.34 7.43 1.32
N GLY A 11 5.30 6.61 0.91
CA GLY A 11 5.22 5.79 -0.29
C GLY A 11 5.25 4.28 -0.03
N ILE A 12 5.11 3.53 -1.12
CA ILE A 12 5.44 2.11 -1.14
C ILE A 12 6.96 1.90 -1.20
N THR A 13 7.44 0.76 -0.70
CA THR A 13 8.85 0.42 -0.79
C THR A 13 9.26 0.12 -2.23
N ALA A 14 10.53 0.40 -2.55
CA ALA A 14 11.10 0.09 -3.87
C ALA A 14 11.02 -1.42 -4.20
N GLN A 15 11.16 -2.28 -3.19
CA GLN A 15 11.03 -3.72 -3.33
C GLN A 15 9.60 -4.11 -3.73
N LEU A 16 8.59 -3.54 -3.07
CA LEU A 16 7.21 -3.80 -3.45
C LEU A 16 6.90 -3.27 -4.86
N LYS A 17 7.37 -2.06 -5.18
CA LYS A 17 7.20 -1.48 -6.52
C LYS A 17 7.82 -2.36 -7.61
N THR A 18 9.00 -2.93 -7.36
CA THR A 18 9.66 -3.87 -8.28
C THR A 18 8.78 -5.10 -8.56
N VAL A 19 8.11 -5.64 -7.54
CA VAL A 19 7.17 -6.76 -7.72
C VAL A 19 5.96 -6.34 -8.53
N ILE A 20 5.35 -5.19 -8.19
CA ILE A 20 4.17 -4.66 -8.89
C ILE A 20 4.48 -4.37 -10.36
N ASP A 21 5.63 -3.80 -10.67
CA ASP A 21 6.00 -3.44 -12.05
C ASP A 21 6.10 -4.66 -12.96
N ARG A 22 6.47 -5.83 -12.43
CA ARG A 22 6.49 -7.08 -13.20
C ARG A 22 5.11 -7.58 -13.62
N ILE A 23 4.03 -7.06 -13.03
CA ILE A 23 2.67 -7.37 -13.46
C ILE A 23 2.42 -6.88 -14.90
N VAL A 24 3.16 -5.86 -15.38
CA VAL A 24 3.04 -5.38 -16.77
C VAL A 24 3.27 -6.49 -17.79
N CYS A 25 4.13 -7.47 -17.48
CA CYS A 25 4.39 -8.62 -18.35
C CYS A 25 3.17 -9.53 -18.54
N CYS A 26 2.17 -9.41 -17.66
CA CYS A 26 0.92 -10.15 -17.73
C CYS A 26 -0.17 -9.37 -18.46
N MET A 27 0.07 -8.13 -18.88
CA MET A 27 -0.92 -7.32 -19.59
C MET A 27 -1.00 -7.72 -21.06
N LYS A 28 -2.22 -7.82 -21.57
CA LYS A 28 -2.47 -7.95 -23.01
C LYS A 28 -2.42 -6.56 -23.67
N PRO A 29 -2.06 -6.46 -24.96
CA PRO A 29 -2.01 -5.19 -25.69
C PRO A 29 -3.40 -4.61 -26.01
N PHE A 30 -4.46 -5.10 -25.37
CA PHE A 30 -5.84 -4.67 -25.58
C PHE A 30 -6.29 -3.77 -24.44
N LEU A 31 -6.92 -2.66 -24.82
CA LEU A 31 -7.53 -1.70 -23.91
C LEU A 31 -9.05 -1.81 -23.97
N TRP A 32 -9.69 -1.62 -22.83
CA TRP A 32 -11.14 -1.45 -22.71
C TRP A 32 -11.43 -0.31 -21.74
N THR A 33 -12.60 0.31 -21.89
CA THR A 33 -13.02 1.43 -21.05
C THR A 33 -13.92 0.92 -19.92
N ASP A 34 -13.58 1.27 -18.68
CA ASP A 34 -14.40 0.89 -17.53
C ASP A 34 -15.66 1.76 -17.39
N VAL A 35 -16.52 1.38 -16.44
CA VAL A 35 -17.79 2.08 -16.16
C VAL A 35 -17.61 3.53 -15.71
N PHE A 36 -16.38 3.92 -15.33
CA PHE A 36 -16.03 5.27 -14.93
C PHE A 36 -15.32 6.05 -16.07
N GLY A 37 -15.24 5.48 -17.27
CA GLY A 37 -14.64 6.13 -18.44
C GLY A 37 -13.12 6.01 -18.53
N PHE A 38 -12.47 5.17 -17.74
CA PHE A 38 -11.01 5.02 -17.77
C PHE A 38 -10.55 3.80 -18.57
N SER A 39 -9.45 3.94 -19.29
CA SER A 39 -8.80 2.83 -19.98
C SER A 39 -8.20 1.81 -19.00
N ARG A 40 -8.36 0.53 -19.31
CA ARG A 40 -7.86 -0.63 -18.55
C ARG A 40 -7.25 -1.65 -19.48
N HIS A 41 -6.26 -2.39 -18.96
CA HIS A 41 -5.72 -3.57 -19.64
C HIS A 41 -6.53 -4.82 -19.29
N SER A 42 -6.62 -5.75 -20.24
CA SER A 42 -6.89 -7.15 -19.94
C SER A 42 -5.59 -7.86 -19.54
N PHE A 43 -5.69 -8.95 -18.79
CA PHE A 43 -4.52 -9.73 -18.35
C PHE A 43 -4.52 -11.13 -18.96
N SER A 44 -3.33 -11.71 -19.14
CA SER A 44 -3.12 -13.10 -19.54
C SER A 44 -3.20 -14.06 -18.35
N LEU A 45 -2.88 -13.58 -17.15
CA LEU A 45 -3.04 -14.31 -15.90
C LEU A 45 -4.29 -13.85 -15.16
N GLU A 46 -4.90 -14.76 -14.42
CA GLU A 46 -6.01 -14.45 -13.54
C GLU A 46 -5.49 -13.97 -12.18
N PHE A 47 -5.81 -12.73 -11.83
CA PHE A 47 -5.55 -12.19 -10.50
C PHE A 47 -6.79 -12.38 -9.62
N THR A 48 -6.54 -12.68 -8.35
CA THR A 48 -7.53 -12.56 -7.28
C THR A 48 -8.21 -11.20 -7.31
N LYS A 49 -9.54 -11.20 -7.24
CA LYS A 49 -10.35 -9.98 -7.25
C LYS A 49 -10.20 -9.14 -5.99
N ASP A 50 -9.74 -9.74 -4.90
CA ASP A 50 -9.59 -9.07 -3.62
C ASP A 50 -8.14 -8.70 -3.33
N ILE A 51 -7.93 -7.45 -2.91
CA ILE A 51 -6.66 -6.91 -2.45
C ILE A 51 -6.80 -6.46 -0.99
N ILE A 52 -5.80 -6.80 -0.18
CA ILE A 52 -5.61 -6.30 1.18
C ILE A 52 -4.25 -5.64 1.26
N ALA A 53 -4.16 -4.46 1.87
CA ALA A 53 -2.90 -3.81 2.18
C ALA A 53 -2.67 -3.80 3.69
N VAL A 54 -1.53 -4.32 4.13
CA VAL A 54 -1.09 -4.30 5.52
C VAL A 54 0.17 -3.46 5.60
N SER A 55 0.16 -2.47 6.49
CA SER A 55 1.30 -1.57 6.60
C SER A 55 1.58 -1.11 8.02
N THR A 56 2.79 -0.59 8.24
CA THR A 56 3.20 -0.01 9.50
C THR A 56 4.00 1.28 9.26
N CYS A 57 3.90 2.20 10.22
CA CYS A 57 4.66 3.44 10.23
C CYS A 57 5.24 3.66 11.63
N GLY A 58 6.44 4.24 11.69
CA GLY A 58 7.05 4.65 12.95
C GLY A 58 6.31 5.82 13.61
N PHE A 59 5.78 6.74 12.80
CA PHE A 59 5.09 7.93 13.25
C PHE A 59 3.67 7.65 13.76
N PRO A 60 3.21 8.39 14.79
CA PRO A 60 1.88 8.21 15.38
C PRO A 60 0.74 8.73 14.47
N GLU A 61 1.01 9.61 13.52
CA GLU A 61 0.02 10.22 12.65
C GLU A 61 -0.57 9.19 11.67
N TYR A 62 -1.90 9.09 11.66
CA TYR A 62 -2.60 8.20 10.74
C TYR A 62 -2.59 8.75 9.31
N GLU A 63 -2.49 10.07 9.16
CA GLU A 63 -2.50 10.79 7.90
C GLU A 63 -1.37 10.33 6.96
N THR A 64 -0.26 9.86 7.52
CA THR A 64 0.87 9.24 6.81
C THR A 64 0.44 8.07 5.91
N PHE A 65 -0.68 7.39 6.22
CA PHE A 65 -1.22 6.28 5.41
C PHE A 65 -2.11 6.75 4.25
N THR A 66 -2.51 8.03 4.19
CA THR A 66 -3.43 8.55 3.17
C THR A 66 -2.91 8.34 1.73
N PRO A 67 -1.63 8.61 1.42
CA PRO A 67 -1.10 8.36 0.08
C PRO A 67 -1.06 6.86 -0.25
N LEU A 68 -0.81 6.01 0.74
CA LEU A 68 -0.81 4.56 0.58
C LEU A 68 -2.21 4.02 0.24
N ILE A 69 -3.24 4.46 0.96
CA ILE A 69 -4.65 4.12 0.68
C ILE A 69 -5.01 4.54 -0.75
N SER A 70 -4.64 5.76 -1.13
CA SER A 70 -4.91 6.31 -2.47
C SER A 70 -4.22 5.47 -3.56
N TYR A 71 -2.96 5.09 -3.33
CA TYR A 71 -2.19 4.24 -4.22
C TYR A 71 -2.85 2.87 -4.41
N PHE A 72 -3.22 2.18 -3.33
CA PHE A 72 -3.84 0.85 -3.44
C PHE A 72 -5.24 0.88 -4.06
N ASN A 73 -6.00 1.95 -3.83
CA ASN A 73 -7.26 2.16 -4.54
C ASN A 73 -7.02 2.26 -6.06
N ALA A 74 -6.05 3.07 -6.50
CA ALA A 74 -5.71 3.18 -7.91
C ALA A 74 -5.17 1.86 -8.49
N LEU A 75 -4.28 1.18 -7.76
CA LEU A 75 -3.72 -0.11 -8.15
C LEU A 75 -4.82 -1.16 -8.34
N SER A 76 -5.78 -1.25 -7.42
CA SER A 76 -6.86 -2.24 -7.51
C SER A 76 -7.68 -2.09 -8.78
N LYS A 77 -8.00 -0.85 -9.19
CA LYS A 77 -8.68 -0.55 -10.44
C LYS A 77 -7.87 -1.00 -11.66
N ASN A 78 -6.56 -0.72 -11.66
CA ASN A 78 -5.66 -1.14 -12.74
C ASN A 78 -5.53 -2.68 -12.85
N LEU A 79 -5.64 -3.39 -11.73
CA LEU A 79 -5.59 -4.85 -11.66
C LEU A 79 -6.97 -5.50 -11.84
N ASN A 80 -8.01 -4.76 -12.24
CA ASN A 80 -9.39 -5.24 -12.37
C ASN A 80 -9.87 -6.00 -11.11
N SER A 81 -9.51 -5.43 -9.96
CA SER A 81 -9.69 -5.95 -8.61
C SER A 81 -10.31 -4.87 -7.71
N ARG A 82 -10.59 -5.21 -6.44
CA ARG A 82 -11.07 -4.27 -5.41
C ARG A 82 -10.17 -4.31 -4.19
N LEU A 83 -9.91 -3.14 -3.61
CA LEU A 83 -9.30 -3.03 -2.29
C LEU A 83 -10.38 -3.32 -1.24
N VAL A 84 -10.26 -4.44 -0.54
CA VAL A 84 -11.25 -4.89 0.45
C VAL A 84 -11.03 -4.21 1.79
N THR A 85 -9.78 -4.13 2.22
CA THR A 85 -9.43 -3.50 3.49
C THR A 85 -7.97 -3.07 3.52
N THR A 86 -7.70 -2.12 4.40
CA THR A 86 -6.36 -1.68 4.76
C THR A 86 -6.17 -1.82 6.26
N THR A 87 -5.10 -2.48 6.69
CA THR A 87 -4.79 -2.70 8.11
C THR A 87 -3.46 -2.04 8.44
N PHE A 88 -3.49 -1.07 9.37
CA PHE A 88 -2.34 -0.22 9.65
C PHE A 88 -1.94 -0.25 11.12
N ILE A 89 -0.62 -0.30 11.35
CA ILE A 89 -0.01 -0.15 12.67
C ILE A 89 0.79 1.15 12.66
N TRP A 90 0.19 2.23 13.17
CA TRP A 90 0.85 3.52 13.37
C TRP A 90 1.62 3.55 14.69
N GLY A 91 2.55 4.50 14.83
CA GLY A 91 3.32 4.69 16.06
C GLY A 91 4.23 3.50 16.41
N SER A 92 4.59 2.66 15.44
CA SER A 92 5.30 1.41 15.71
C SER A 92 6.67 1.61 16.37
N ILE A 93 7.25 2.81 16.27
CA ILE A 93 8.49 3.14 16.98
C ILE A 93 8.31 3.01 18.50
N ALA A 94 7.14 3.36 19.04
CA ALA A 94 6.85 3.23 20.47
C ALA A 94 6.81 1.78 20.94
N ILE A 95 6.52 0.83 20.04
CA ILE A 95 6.49 -0.62 20.32
C ILE A 95 7.92 -1.21 20.24
N GLN A 96 8.83 -0.55 19.54
CA GLN A 96 10.21 -1.00 19.32
C GLN A 96 11.18 -0.49 20.40
N VAL A 97 10.79 0.53 21.18
CA VAL A 97 11.64 1.17 22.18
C VAL A 97 11.31 0.63 23.58
N ARG A 98 12.36 0.36 24.37
CA ARG A 98 12.24 0.08 25.80
C ARG A 98 11.56 1.27 26.49
N ILE A 99 10.50 1.04 27.27
CA ILE A 99 9.71 2.10 27.93
C ILE A 99 10.61 3.08 28.68
N GLU A 100 11.68 2.59 29.31
CA GLU A 100 12.62 3.37 30.10
C GLU A 100 13.40 4.42 29.28
N LEU A 101 13.45 4.27 27.94
CA LEU A 101 14.12 5.20 27.03
C LEU A 101 13.18 6.25 26.40
N LEU A 102 11.86 6.09 26.56
CA LEU A 102 10.87 7.07 26.10
C LEU A 102 10.79 8.28 27.05
N ASP A 103 10.82 8.05 28.36
CA ASP A 103 10.66 9.09 29.38
C ASP A 103 11.74 10.19 29.30
N PHE A 104 12.99 9.81 29.01
CA PHE A 104 14.11 10.76 28.90
C PHE A 104 13.99 11.79 27.78
N LYS A 105 13.17 11.52 26.75
CA LYS A 105 13.02 12.43 25.59
C LYS A 105 11.79 13.32 25.68
N ILE A 106 10.81 12.99 26.52
CA ILE A 106 9.58 13.80 26.66
C ILE A 106 9.88 15.06 27.48
N GLU A 107 10.85 15.02 28.40
CA GLU A 107 11.23 16.21 29.19
C GLU A 107 12.04 17.26 28.41
N THR A 108 12.47 16.96 27.19
CA THR A 108 13.34 17.85 26.39
C THR A 108 12.61 18.61 25.27
N TYR A 109 11.29 18.47 25.14
CA TYR A 109 10.45 19.18 24.16
C TYR A 109 9.42 20.08 24.82
#